data_AF-A0A383B9Q9-F1
#
_entry.id   AF-A0A383B9Q9-F1
#
_cell.length_a   1.000
_cell.length_b   1.000
_cell.length_c   1.000
_cell.angle_alpha   90.00
_cell.angle_beta   90.00
_cell.angle_gamma   90.00
#
_symmetry.space_group_name_H-M   'P 1'
#
loop_
_entity.id
_entity.type
_entity.pdbx_description
1 polymer ?
#
loop_
_entity_poly.entity_id
_entity_poly.type
_entity_poly.pdbx_seq_one_letter_code
_entity_poly.pdbx_strand_id
1 'polypeptide(L)' 'METESITNTSLLDLIGNTPLLDISFLTPNPKISLFAKAEWMNPGGSLKDRPVKRMLFQAIESGELTKEKIIIDSSS' A
#
# COMPACT_ATOMS: atom_id res chain seq x y z
N MET A 1 -29.51 -22.96 2.15
CA MET A 1 -29.58 -21.54 2.53
C MET A 1 -28.17 -21.01 2.38
N GLU A 2 -27.85 -20.54 1.18
CA GLU A 2 -26.54 -20.00 0.85
C GLU A 2 -26.38 -18.65 1.54
N THR A 3 -25.31 -18.50 2.31
CA THR A 3 -24.87 -17.19 2.81
C THR A 3 -23.45 -16.98 2.29
N GLU A 4 -23.33 -16.77 0.98
CA GLU A 4 -22.13 -16.14 0.44
C GLU A 4 -22.18 -14.65 0.77
N SER A 5 -21.64 -14.30 1.94
CA SER A 5 -21.19 -12.93 2.19
C SER A 5 -19.88 -12.73 1.43
N ILE A 6 -19.95 -12.50 0.12
CA ILE A 6 -18.81 -11.97 -0.63
C ILE A 6 -18.61 -10.54 -0.13
N THR A 7 -17.68 -10.35 0.80
CA THR A 7 -17.26 -9.01 1.21
C THR A 7 -16.74 -8.29 -0.02
N ASN A 8 -17.39 -7.20 -0.40
CA ASN A 8 -17.13 -6.41 -1.61
C ASN A 8 -15.84 -5.56 -1.44
N THR A 9 -14.76 -6.20 -1.01
CA THR A 9 -13.47 -5.56 -0.70
C THR A 9 -12.62 -5.56 -1.97
N SER A 10 -12.26 -4.36 -2.45
CA SER A 10 -11.35 -4.23 -3.59
C SER A 10 -9.93 -4.56 -3.16
N LEU A 11 -9.11 -5.06 -4.09
CA LEU A 11 -7.66 -5.22 -3.91
C LEU A 11 -7.02 -3.91 -3.43
N LEU A 12 -7.52 -2.77 -3.93
CA LEU A 12 -7.01 -1.45 -3.56
C LEU A 12 -7.27 -1.11 -2.09
N ASP A 13 -8.30 -1.67 -1.47
CA ASP A 13 -8.64 -1.44 -0.05
C ASP A 13 -7.66 -2.13 0.89
N LEU A 14 -6.92 -3.12 0.38
CA LEU A 14 -5.88 -3.84 1.11
C LEU A 14 -4.52 -3.10 1.13
N ILE A 15 -4.38 -1.98 0.40
CA ILE A 15 -3.17 -1.15 0.43
C ILE A 15 -3.10 -0.38 1.76
N GLY A 16 -2.01 -0.57 2.50
CA GLY A 16 -1.79 0.03 3.81
C GLY A 16 -1.88 -0.98 4.95
N ASN A 17 -1.97 -0.47 6.19
CA ASN A 17 -2.05 -1.30 7.41
C ASN A 17 -1.03 -2.45 7.49
N THR A 18 0.12 -2.27 6.86
CA THR A 18 1.22 -3.24 6.85
C THR A 18 1.77 -3.44 8.26
N PRO A 19 2.29 -4.63 8.59
CA PRO A 19 2.82 -4.91 9.93
C PRO A 19 3.97 -3.97 10.34
N LEU A 20 4.04 -3.64 11.62
CA LEU A 20 5.23 -3.09 12.26
C LEU A 20 5.91 -4.23 13.02
N LEU A 21 7.11 -4.61 12.58
CA LEU A 21 7.85 -5.74 13.09
C LEU A 21 8.91 -5.24 14.10
N ASP A 22 8.91 -5.81 15.30
CA ASP A 22 10.02 -5.61 16.24
C ASP A 22 11.24 -6.41 15.77
N ILE A 23 12.30 -5.69 15.45
CA ILE A 23 13.58 -6.25 15.02
C ILE A 23 14.70 -5.82 15.98
N SER A 24 14.37 -5.53 17.24
CA SER A 24 15.33 -5.11 18.26
C SER A 24 16.38 -6.19 18.56
N PHE A 25 16.19 -7.44 18.11
CA PHE A 25 17.22 -8.48 18.16
C PHE A 25 18.45 -8.17 17.28
N LEU A 26 18.35 -7.23 16.34
CA LEU A 26 19.47 -6.79 15.50
C LEU A 26 20.34 -5.71 16.15
N THR A 27 19.89 -5.08 17.25
CA THR A 27 20.69 -4.05 17.96
C THR A 27 21.51 -4.68 19.09
N PRO A 28 22.81 -4.34 19.21
CA PRO A 28 23.63 -4.76 20.35
C PRO A 28 23.30 -3.96 21.63
N ASN A 29 22.61 -2.82 21.51
CA ASN A 29 22.24 -1.98 22.66
C ASN A 29 20.80 -2.29 23.11
N PRO A 30 20.60 -2.83 24.32
CA PRO A 30 19.26 -3.20 24.82
C PRO A 30 18.38 -2.00 25.18
N LYS A 31 18.92 -0.78 25.19
CA LYS A 31 18.16 0.45 25.43
C LYS A 31 17.57 1.05 24.15
N ILE A 32 17.84 0.45 22.99
CA ILE A 32 17.32 0.89 21.70
C ILE A 32 16.26 -0.10 21.25
N SER A 33 15.06 0.40 20.92
CA SER A 33 14.05 -0.38 20.20
C SER A 33 14.15 -0.08 18.71
N LEU A 34 14.17 -1.12 17.89
CA LEU A 34 14.24 -1.00 16.44
C LEU A 34 13.05 -1.72 15.80
N PHE A 35 12.34 -1.01 14.92
CA PHE A 35 11.17 -1.54 14.25
C PHE A 35 11.29 -1.40 12.73
N ALA A 36 10.83 -2.42 12.00
CA ALA A 36 10.71 -2.39 10.55
C ALA A 36 9.23 -2.31 10.15
N LYS A 37 8.89 -1.38 9.25
CA LYS A 37 7.56 -1.30 8.65
C LYS A 37 7.52 -2.16 7.39
N ALA A 38 6.71 -3.21 7.38
CA ALA A 38 6.70 -4.25 6.36
C ALA A 38 5.97 -3.85 5.07
N GLU A 39 6.43 -2.78 4.40
CA GLU A 39 5.78 -2.21 3.21
C GLU A 39 5.77 -3.11 1.97
N TRP A 40 6.62 -4.12 1.93
CA TRP A 40 6.57 -5.15 0.88
C TRP A 40 5.32 -6.03 0.97
N MET A 41 4.56 -5.95 2.07
CA MET A 41 3.31 -6.69 2.25
C MET A 41 2.07 -5.96 1.70
N ASN A 42 2.24 -4.77 1.10
CA ASN A 42 1.14 -4.24 0.27
C ASN A 42 0.90 -5.18 -0.93
N PRO A 43 -0.33 -5.23 -1.50
CA PRO A 43 -0.67 -6.19 -2.56
C PRO A 43 0.20 -6.17 -3.82
N GLY A 44 0.70 -4.99 -4.22
CA GLY A 44 1.65 -4.80 -5.32
C GLY A 44 3.11 -5.07 -4.93
N GLY A 45 3.36 -5.55 -3.71
CA GLY A 45 4.65 -6.06 -3.26
C GLY A 45 5.65 -5.00 -2.80
N SER A 46 5.24 -3.72 -2.76
CA SER A 46 6.14 -2.65 -2.32
C SER A 46 5.42 -1.46 -1.72
N LEU A 47 6.20 -0.53 -1.16
CA LEU A 47 5.74 0.77 -0.68
C LEU A 47 5.03 1.59 -1.78
N LYS A 48 5.34 1.37 -3.06
CA LYS A 48 4.86 2.22 -4.19
C LYS A 48 3.34 2.19 -4.36
N ASP A 49 2.68 1.16 -3.86
CA ASP A 49 1.21 1.07 -3.85
C ASP A 49 0.55 2.30 -3.20
N ARG A 50 1.16 2.84 -2.12
CA ARG A 50 0.60 3.98 -1.39
C ARG A 50 0.54 5.27 -2.22
N PRO A 51 1.67 5.82 -2.71
CA PRO A 51 1.64 7.04 -3.48
C PRO A 51 0.89 6.85 -4.81
N VAL A 52 1.04 5.72 -5.49
CA VAL A 52 0.34 5.48 -6.77
C VAL A 52 -1.18 5.46 -6.58
N LYS A 53 -1.70 4.73 -5.58
CA LYS A 53 -3.14 4.75 -5.25
C LYS A 53 -3.62 6.18 -5.01
N ARG A 54 -2.91 6.94 -4.19
CA ARG A 54 -3.29 8.32 -3.85
C ARG A 54 -3.28 9.24 -5.07
N MET A 55 -2.21 9.24 -5.85
CA MET A 55 -2.06 10.10 -7.03
C MET A 55 -3.15 9.83 -8.07
N LEU A 56 -3.40 8.56 -8.38
CA LEU A 56 -4.38 8.19 -9.38
C LEU A 56 -5.81 8.48 -8.91
N PHE A 57 -6.16 8.18 -7.66
CA PHE A 57 -7.49 8.48 -7.13
C PHE A 57 -7.75 9.98 -7.14
N GLN A 58 -6.80 10.77 -6.66
CA GLN A 58 -6.92 12.22 -6.66
C GLN A 58 -7.08 12.78 -8.08
N ALA A 59 -6.30 12.30 -9.06
CA ALA A 59 -6.38 12.76 -10.44
C ALA A 59 -7.70 12.35 -11.11
N ILE A 60 -8.26 11.18 -10.77
CA ILE A 60 -9.58 10.74 -11.26
C ILE A 60 -10.68 11.59 -10.62
N GLU A 61 -10.63 11.82 -9.31
CA GLU A 61 -11.60 12.65 -8.58
C GLU A 61 -11.59 14.11 -9.05
N SER A 62 -10.43 14.67 -9.36
CA SER A 62 -10.32 16.04 -9.88
C SER A 62 -10.66 16.16 -11.37
N GLY A 63 -10.79 15.03 -12.08
CA GLY A 63 -10.97 14.99 -13.54
C GLY A 63 -9.68 15.27 -14.34
N GLU A 64 -8.53 15.41 -13.67
CA GLU A 64 -7.23 15.52 -14.34
C GLU A 64 -6.84 14.24 -15.09
N LEU A 65 -7.27 13.08 -14.61
CA LEU A 65 -7.10 11.77 -15.27
C LEU A 65 -8.45 11.25 -15.76
N THR A 66 -8.56 11.06 -17.08
CA THR A 66 -9.75 10.54 -17.75
C THR A 66 -9.38 9.32 -18.58
N LYS A 67 -10.38 8.62 -19.15
CA LYS A 67 -10.17 7.40 -19.94
C LYS A 67 -9.39 7.64 -21.24
N GLU A 68 -9.36 8.88 -21.70
CA GLU A 68 -8.71 9.31 -22.94
C GLU A 68 -7.22 9.66 -22.74
N LYS A 69 -6.74 9.66 -21.48
CA LYS A 69 -5.37 10.02 -21.15
C LYS A 69 -4.51 8.78 -20.89
N ILE A 70 -3.23 8.91 -21.20
CA ILE A 70 -2.21 7.89 -20.95
C ILE A 70 -1.35 8.34 -19.78
N ILE A 71 -1.14 7.44 -18.82
CA ILE A 71 -0.21 7.65 -17.70
C ILE A 71 1.20 7.36 -18.20
N ILE A 72 2.12 8.29 -17.94
CA ILE A 72 3.55 8.14 -18.21
C ILE A 72 4.28 8.36 -16.89
N ASP A 73 5.27 7.50 -16.61
CA ASP A 73 6.15 7.64 -15.47
C ASP A 73 7.57 7.23 -15.86
N SER A 74 8.57 7.72 -15.13
CA SER A 74 9.97 7.30 -15.23
C SER A 74 10.38 6.73 -13.88
N SER A 75 10.31 5.40 -13.78
CA SER A 75 10.69 4.67 -12.56
C SER A 75 11.83 3.70 -12.85
N SER A 76 12.69 3.52 -11.85
CA SER A 76 13.59 2.36 -11.73
C SER A 76 12.83 1.08 -11.45
#